data_AF-W4VJ61-F1
#
_entry.id   AF-W4VJ61-F1
#
_cell.length_a   1.000
_cell.length_b   1.000
_cell.length_c   1.000
_cell.angle_alpha   90.00
_cell.angle_beta   90.00
_cell.angle_gamma   90.00
#
_symmetry.space_group_name_H-M   'P 1'
#
loop_
_entity.id
_entity.type
_entity.pdbx_description
1 polymer ?
#
loop_
_entity_poly.entity_id
_entity_poly.type
_entity_poly.pdbx_seq_one_letter_code
_entity_poly.pdbx_strand_id
1 'polypeptide(L)' 'MGSTHEFSVKEEVANSVTHGIGMLLSIAGLVILIVYSTLYGTVWHIVSFTLFGGTMVLLYTSSTLLHSLPKGRAKTFLKY' A
#
# COMPACT_ATOMS: atom_id res chain seq x y z
N MET A 1 26.05 13.83 7.34
CA MET A 1 25.03 13.18 6.48
C MET A 1 25.49 11.77 6.20
N GLY A 2 24.71 10.75 6.58
CA GLY A 2 25.02 9.36 6.23
C GLY A 2 24.91 9.16 4.71
N SER A 3 25.80 8.35 4.15
CA SER A 3 25.75 7.91 2.76
C SER A 3 24.42 7.21 2.49
N THR A 4 23.54 7.85 1.72
CA THR A 4 22.31 7.22 1.21
C THR A 4 22.72 6.09 0.28
N HIS A 5 22.43 4.86 0.68
CA HIS A 5 22.69 3.68 -0.14
C HIS A 5 21.76 3.75 -1.37
N GLU A 6 22.34 3.89 -2.56
CA GLU A 6 21.59 3.79 -3.82
C GLU A 6 21.15 2.34 -3.99
N PHE A 7 19.85 2.09 -4.09
CA PHE A 7 19.32 0.74 -4.33
C PHE A 7 19.71 0.28 -5.74
N SER A 8 20.10 -0.99 -5.86
CA SER A 8 20.30 -1.61 -7.17
C SER A 8 18.97 -1.80 -7.89
N VAL A 9 19.02 -1.90 -9.22
CA VAL A 9 17.84 -2.19 -10.06
C VAL A 9 17.11 -3.46 -9.59
N LYS A 10 17.84 -4.47 -9.10
CA LYS A 10 17.26 -5.71 -8.58
C LYS A 10 16.45 -5.46 -7.30
N GLU A 11 16.94 -4.61 -6.41
CA GLU A 11 16.25 -4.23 -5.18
C GLU A 11 15.00 -3.37 -5.48
N GLU A 12 15.09 -2.45 -6.44
CA GLU A 12 13.93 -1.65 -6.86
C GLU A 12 12.81 -2.52 -7.49
N VAL A 13 13.18 -3.51 -8.30
CA VAL A 13 12.23 -4.47 -8.87
C VAL A 13 11.62 -5.35 -7.78
N ALA A 14 12.44 -5.88 -6.87
CA ALA A 14 11.97 -6.67 -5.74
C ALA A 14 10.97 -5.89 -4.88
N ASN A 15 11.30 -4.64 -4.53
CA ASN A 15 10.38 -3.75 -3.81
C ASN A 15 9.10 -3.49 -4.61
N SER A 16 9.18 -3.19 -5.90
CA SER A 16 7.98 -2.94 -6.71
C SER A 16 7.03 -4.15 -6.74
N VAL A 17 7.60 -5.37 -6.83
CA VAL A 17 6.83 -6.62 -6.82
C VAL A 17 6.22 -6.89 -5.44
N THR A 18 6.98 -6.78 -4.36
CA THR A 18 6.46 -7.02 -3.00
C THR A 18 5.36 -6.03 -2.63
N HIS A 19 5.51 -4.77 -3.03
CA HIS A 19 4.48 -3.75 -2.82
C HIS A 19 3.23 -3.99 -3.69
N GLY A 20 3.39 -4.42 -4.94
CA GLY A 20 2.26 -4.80 -5.80
C GLY A 20 1.47 -5.99 -5.25
N ILE A 21 2.16 -7.02 -4.74
CA ILE A 21 1.52 -8.15 -4.04
C ILE A 21 0.84 -7.66 -2.76
N GLY A 22 1.50 -6.81 -1.99
CA GLY A 22 0.94 -6.18 -0.79
C GLY A 22 -0.34 -5.41 -1.05
N MET A 23 -0.43 -4.70 -2.18
CA MET A 23 -1.64 -4.00 -2.62
C MET A 23 -2.82 -4.97 -2.81
N LEU A 24 -2.63 -6.04 -3.57
CA LEU A 24 -3.67 -7.02 -3.85
C LEU A 24 -4.13 -7.74 -2.57
N LEU A 25 -3.18 -8.16 -1.73
CA LEU A 25 -3.47 -8.80 -0.45
C LEU A 25 -4.19 -7.85 0.51
N SER A 26 -3.85 -6.56 0.51
CA SER A 26 -4.52 -5.55 1.35
C SER A 26 -5.98 -5.35 0.94
N ILE A 27 -6.28 -5.33 -0.36
CA ILE A 27 -7.65 -5.25 -0.87
C ILE A 27 -8.45 -6.48 -0.43
N ALA A 28 -7.91 -7.68 -0.67
CA ALA A 28 -8.56 -8.93 -0.29
C ALA A 28 -8.81 -9.01 1.24
N GLY A 29 -7.79 -8.69 2.03
CA GLY A 29 -7.87 -8.67 3.49
C GLY A 29 -8.90 -7.65 4.01
N LEU A 30 -8.91 -6.43 3.46
CA LEU A 30 -9.90 -5.41 3.82
C LEU A 30 -11.33 -5.88 3.55
N VAL A 31 -11.60 -6.50 2.40
CA VAL A 31 -12.92 -7.04 2.07
C VAL A 31 -13.33 -8.12 3.07
N ILE A 32 -12.44 -9.09 3.35
CA ILE A 32 -12.71 -10.17 4.31
C ILE A 32 -13.02 -9.59 5.70
N LEU A 33 -12.20 -8.66 6.19
CA LEU A 33 -12.39 -8.03 7.50
C LEU A 33 -13.71 -7.25 7.59
N ILE A 34 -14.09 -6.51 6.55
CA ILE A 34 -15.38 -5.80 6.51
C ILE A 34 -16.56 -6.78 6.53
N VAL A 35 -16.51 -7.85 5.73
CA VAL A 35 -17.58 -8.87 5.69
C VAL A 35 -17.73 -9.53 7.07
N TYR A 36 -16.64 -10.01 7.66
CA TYR A 36 -16.70 -10.67 8.96
C TYR A 36 -17.07 -9.73 10.11
N SER A 37 -16.61 -8.47 10.08
CA SER A 37 -17.00 -7.48 11.09
C SER A 37 -18.47 -7.08 10.99
N THR A 38 -19.07 -7.14 9.80
CA THR A 38 -20.51 -6.92 9.62
C THR A 38 -21.33 -8.10 10.16
N LEU A 39 -20.85 -9.33 9.98
CA LEU A 39 -21.57 -10.54 10.41
C LEU A 39 -21.44 -10.83 11.90
N TYR A 40 -20.27 -10.57 12.49
CA TYR A 40 -19.92 -11.06 13.83
C TYR A 40 -19.37 -9.97 14.76
N GLY A 41 -19.10 -8.79 14.23
CA GLY A 41 -18.42 -7.71 14.96
C GLY A 41 -19.37 -6.64 15.50
N THR A 42 -18.75 -5.55 15.93
CA THR A 42 -19.42 -4.31 16.34
C THR A 42 -19.01 -3.17 15.42
N VAL A 43 -19.67 -2.02 15.54
CA VAL A 43 -19.31 -0.80 14.79
C VAL A 43 -17.82 -0.46 14.92
N TRP A 44 -17.22 -0.67 16.10
CA TRP A 44 -15.80 -0.44 16.32
C TRP A 44 -14.89 -1.32 15.47
N HIS A 45 -15.29 -2.57 15.19
CA HIS A 45 -14.54 -3.46 14.31
C HIS A 45 -14.57 -2.96 12.87
N ILE A 46 -15.75 -2.56 12.39
CA ILE A 46 -15.93 -2.03 11.02
C ILE A 46 -15.06 -0.77 10.84
N VAL A 47 -15.14 0.18 11.77
CA VAL A 47 -14.36 1.43 11.72
C VAL A 47 -12.86 1.13 11.75
N SER A 48 -12.42 0.30 12.69
CA SER A 48 -10.98 0.00 12.86
C SER A 48 -10.41 -0.74 11.65
N PHE A 49 -11.11 -1.76 11.14
CA PHE A 49 -10.67 -2.51 9.96
C PHE A 49 -10.70 -1.67 8.69
N THR A 50 -11.69 -0.79 8.53
CA THR A 50 -11.75 0.12 7.39
C THR A 50 -10.59 1.10 7.40
N LEU A 51 -10.26 1.70 8.55
CA LEU A 51 -9.11 2.59 8.68
C LEU A 51 -7.80 1.85 8.44
N PHE A 52 -7.59 0.70 9.09
CA PHE A 52 -6.36 -0.07 8.95
C PHE A 52 -6.16 -0.62 7.53
N GLY A 53 -7.16 -1.34 7.00
CA GLY A 53 -7.04 -1.90 5.65
C GLY A 53 -7.06 -0.82 4.58
N GLY A 54 -7.83 0.26 4.76
CA GLY A 54 -7.85 1.40 3.84
C GLY A 54 -6.49 2.10 3.75
N THR A 55 -5.83 2.33 4.88
CA THR A 55 -4.47 2.90 4.91
C THR A 55 -3.44 1.95 4.31
N MET A 56 -3.56 0.64 4.53
CA MET A 56 -2.70 -0.35 3.87
C MET A 56 -2.86 -0.34 2.35
N VAL A 57 -4.10 -0.34 1.84
CA VAL A 57 -4.36 -0.23 0.40
C VAL A 57 -3.76 1.06 -0.15
N LEU A 58 -3.95 2.20 0.53
CA LEU A 58 -3.38 3.48 0.11
C LEU A 58 -1.84 3.45 0.08
N LEU A 59 -1.21 2.90 1.12
CA LEU A 59 0.25 2.78 1.24
C LEU A 59 0.83 1.96 0.09
N TYR A 60 0.33 0.75 -0.12
CA TYR A 60 0.84 -0.14 -1.17
C TYR A 60 0.54 0.41 -2.56
N THR A 61 -0.63 0.99 -2.79
CA THR A 61 -0.96 1.64 -4.07
C THR A 61 -0.03 2.82 -4.34
N SER A 62 0.21 3.68 -3.36
CA SER A 62 1.11 4.84 -3.51
C SER A 62 2.54 4.40 -3.82
N SER A 63 3.02 3.35 -3.16
CA SER A 63 4.34 2.78 -3.44
C SER A 63 4.42 2.19 -4.85
N THR A 64 3.43 1.40 -5.27
CA THR A 64 3.39 0.85 -6.64
C THR A 64 3.31 1.94 -7.70
N LEU A 65 2.50 2.99 -7.48
CA LEU A 65 2.36 4.11 -8.42
C LEU A 65 3.64 4.96 -8.52
N LEU A 66 4.34 5.20 -7.42
CA LEU A 66 5.60 5.96 -7.42
C LEU A 66 6.65 5.35 -8.37
N HIS A 67 6.74 4.02 -8.39
CA HIS A 67 7.65 3.28 -9.25
C HIS A 67 7.09 3.09 -10.67
N SER A 68 5.78 2.98 -10.84
CA SER A 68 5.14 2.75 -12.14
C SER A 68 4.98 4.01 -12.99
N LEU A 69 4.92 5.20 -12.38
CA LEU A 69 4.70 6.44 -13.11
C LEU A 69 5.98 6.96 -13.82
N PRO A 70 5.87 7.41 -15.09
CA PRO A 70 6.95 8.10 -15.78
C PRO A 70 7.30 9.43 -15.08
N LYS A 71 8.49 9.97 -15.35
CA LYS A 71 8.94 11.25 -14.76
C LYS A 71 7.93 12.36 -15.14
N GLY A 72 7.32 13.00 -14.14
CA GLY A 72 6.31 14.05 -14.32
C GLY A 72 5.69 14.51 -13.01
N ARG A 73 4.80 15.51 -13.07
CA ARG A 73 4.18 16.16 -11.89
C ARG A 73 3.50 15.19 -10.91
N ALA A 74 2.88 14.12 -11.41
CA ALA A 74 2.26 13.10 -10.56
C ALA A 74 3.30 12.32 -9.73
N LYS A 75 4.42 11.94 -10.34
CA LYS A 75 5.54 11.28 -9.64
C LYS A 75 6.19 12.21 -8.61
N THR A 76 6.27 13.50 -8.91
CA THR A 76 6.73 14.54 -7.98
C THR A 76 5.85 14.55 -6.73
N PHE A 77 4.53 14.70 -6.87
CA PHE A 77 3.60 14.73 -5.73
C PHE A 77 3.68 13.48 -4.82
N LEU A 78 3.89 12.28 -5.39
CA LEU A 78 4.06 11.04 -4.62
C LEU A 78 5.45 10.90 -3.97
N LYS A 79 6.46 11.64 -4.44
CA LYS A 79 7.83 11.64 -3.91
C LYS A 79 8.05 12.65 -2.78
N TYR A 80 7.24 13.70 -2.71
CA TYR A 80 7.29 14.77 -1.68
C TYR A 80 6.31 14.46 -0.56
#